data_AF-A0A7R6PWD4-F1
#
_entry.id   AF-A0A7R6PWD4-F1
#
_cell.length_a   1.000
_cell.length_b   1.000
_cell.length_c   1.000
_cell.angle_alpha   90.00
_cell.angle_beta   90.00
_cell.angle_gamma   90.00
#
_symmetry.space_group_name_H-M   'P 1'
#
loop_
_entity.id
_entity.type
_entity.pdbx_description
1 polymer ?
#
loop_
_entity_poly.entity_id
_entity_poly.type
_entity_poly.pdbx_seq_one_letter_code
_entity_poly.pdbx_strand_id
1 'polypeptide(L)'
;MKSTITAIVLSALSLNTFASSAIIRLPDGQLAQPGTSVNRIIHAWGSPDMDIRSERTCKYIKIKKSSYCSSWRFVWKRDDLYWMVQYKGSMIVDTKWTRFKNGLKDEF
;
A
#
# COMPACT_ATOMS: atom_id res chain seq x y z
N MET A 1 -19.42 7.51 52.32
CA MET A 1 -18.33 6.98 51.47
C MET A 1 -18.77 7.10 50.02
N LYS A 2 -18.15 8.01 49.24
CA LYS A 2 -18.51 8.22 47.83
C LYS A 2 -17.63 7.30 46.98
N SER A 3 -18.27 6.39 46.25
CA SER A 3 -17.62 5.43 45.37
C SER A 3 -17.36 6.09 44.01
N THR A 4 -16.09 6.22 43.63
CA THR A 4 -15.67 6.84 42.38
C THR A 4 -15.62 5.76 41.29
N ILE A 5 -16.53 5.85 40.31
CA ILE A 5 -16.53 4.97 39.14
C ILE A 5 -15.45 5.48 38.18
N THR A 6 -14.35 4.73 38.07
CA THR A 6 -13.30 4.98 37.09
C THR A 6 -13.75 4.47 35.72
N ALA A 7 -14.16 5.38 34.84
CA ALA A 7 -14.42 5.05 33.44
C ALA A 7 -13.09 4.82 32.72
N ILE A 8 -12.79 3.56 32.37
CA ILE A 8 -11.68 3.21 31.49
C ILE A 8 -12.14 3.52 30.07
N VAL A 9 -11.68 4.66 29.53
CA VAL A 9 -11.80 4.97 28.11
C VAL A 9 -10.85 4.03 27.37
N LEU A 10 -11.37 2.96 26.77
CA LEU A 10 -10.65 2.18 25.76
C LEU A 10 -10.47 3.09 24.54
N SER A 11 -9.31 3.74 24.46
CA SER A 11 -8.85 4.40 23.25
C SER A 11 -8.69 3.33 22.16
N ALA A 12 -9.69 3.19 21.31
CA ALA A 12 -9.56 2.42 20.07
C ALA A 12 -8.42 3.04 19.26
N LEU A 13 -7.28 2.36 19.18
CA LEU A 13 -6.22 2.69 18.24
C LEU A 13 -6.81 2.61 16.83
N SER A 14 -7.20 3.75 16.28
CA SER A 14 -7.47 3.93 14.86
C SER A 14 -6.15 3.74 14.11
N LEU A 15 -5.84 2.49 13.77
CA LEU A 15 -4.77 2.05 12.87
C LEU A 15 -5.03 2.48 11.40
N ASN A 16 -5.43 3.73 11.19
CA ASN A 16 -5.50 4.35 9.87
C ASN A 16 -4.24 5.18 9.62
N THR A 17 -3.07 4.57 9.86
CA THR A 17 -1.76 5.18 9.61
C THR A 17 -1.09 4.51 8.42
N PHE A 18 -1.52 4.83 7.19
CA PHE A 18 -0.72 4.54 6.00
C PHE A 18 0.14 5.73 5.62
N ALA A 19 1.15 6.00 6.46
CA ALA A 19 2.09 7.11 6.24
C ALA A 19 3.44 6.68 5.64
N SER A 20 3.65 5.40 5.28
CA SER A 20 4.93 4.95 4.72
C SER A 20 4.76 3.99 3.55
N SER A 21 5.62 4.15 2.54
CA SER A 21 5.77 3.18 1.44
C SER A 21 6.12 1.81 2.02
N ALA A 22 5.36 0.80 1.64
CA ALA A 22 5.64 -0.57 2.00
C ALA A 22 6.72 -1.18 1.09
N ILE A 23 7.30 -2.28 1.54
CA ILE A 23 8.14 -3.17 0.72
C ILE A 23 7.43 -4.51 0.71
N ILE A 24 7.24 -5.07 -0.47
CA ILE A 24 6.62 -6.38 -0.67
C ILE A 24 7.73 -7.44 -0.65
N ARG A 25 7.62 -8.44 0.22
CA ARG A 25 8.47 -9.64 0.18
C ARG A 25 7.80 -10.70 -0.68
N LEU A 26 8.49 -11.14 -1.72
CA LEU A 26 8.00 -12.16 -2.66
C LEU A 26 8.31 -13.57 -2.13
N PRO A 27 7.63 -14.61 -2.65
CA PRO A 27 7.82 -16.00 -2.21
C PRO A 27 9.25 -16.53 -2.39
N ASP A 28 9.98 -16.01 -3.37
CA ASP A 28 11.40 -16.32 -3.62
C ASP A 28 12.36 -15.62 -2.64
N GLY A 29 11.82 -14.90 -1.65
CA GLY A 29 12.55 -14.14 -0.65
C GLY A 29 13.03 -12.76 -1.13
N GLN A 30 12.89 -12.44 -2.41
CA GLN A 30 13.30 -11.15 -2.94
C GLN A 30 12.32 -10.03 -2.55
N LEU A 31 12.81 -8.78 -2.59
CA LEU A 31 12.01 -7.60 -2.27
C LEU A 31 11.55 -6.89 -3.54
N ALA A 32 10.25 -6.59 -3.62
CA ALA A 32 9.66 -5.67 -4.57
C ALA A 32 9.41 -4.32 -3.88
N GLN A 33 10.09 -3.29 -4.38
CA GLN A 33 10.12 -1.95 -3.79
C GLN A 33 10.08 -0.86 -4.88
N PRO A 34 9.80 0.40 -4.53
CA PRO A 34 9.86 1.51 -5.48
C PRO A 34 11.16 1.53 -6.31
N GLY A 35 11.00 1.69 -7.62
CA GLY A 35 12.08 1.69 -8.61
C GLY A 35 12.42 0.32 -9.21
N THR A 36 11.81 -0.77 -8.72
CA THR A 36 11.92 -2.12 -9.32
C THR A 36 10.73 -2.41 -10.24
N SER A 37 10.75 -3.54 -10.95
CA SER A 37 9.71 -3.91 -11.90
C SER A 37 8.48 -4.53 -11.21
N VAL A 38 7.29 -4.06 -11.56
CA VAL A 38 6.00 -4.62 -11.13
C VAL A 38 5.75 -6.03 -11.67
N ASN A 39 6.40 -6.39 -12.78
CA ASN A 39 6.29 -7.73 -13.36
C ASN A 39 6.79 -8.81 -12.40
N ARG A 40 7.65 -8.48 -11.43
CA ARG A 40 8.08 -9.41 -10.38
C ARG A 40 6.93 -9.80 -9.44
N ILE A 41 6.06 -8.83 -9.13
CA ILE A 41 4.85 -9.07 -8.35
C ILE A 41 3.86 -9.87 -9.18
N ILE A 42 3.64 -9.49 -10.45
CA ILE A 42 2.73 -10.21 -11.35
C ILE A 42 3.18 -11.68 -11.53
N HIS A 43 4.48 -11.93 -11.68
CA HIS A 43 5.01 -13.29 -11.80
C HIS A 43 4.81 -14.10 -10.52
N ALA A 44 4.98 -13.48 -9.35
CA ALA A 44 4.88 -14.14 -8.06
C ALA A 44 3.44 -14.35 -7.57
N TRP A 45 2.54 -13.41 -7.84
CA TRP A 45 1.18 -13.37 -7.30
C TRP A 45 0.10 -13.62 -8.35
N GLY A 46 0.46 -13.62 -9.64
CA GLY A 46 -0.47 -13.65 -10.75
C GLY A 46 -1.01 -12.26 -11.10
N SER A 47 -2.00 -12.25 -11.99
CA SER A 47 -2.69 -11.03 -12.42
C SER A 47 -3.30 -10.28 -11.22
N PRO A 48 -3.33 -8.94 -11.26
CA PRO A 48 -4.00 -8.15 -10.24
C PRO A 48 -5.51 -8.38 -10.27
N ASP A 49 -6.16 -8.29 -9.11
CA ASP A 49 -7.61 -8.34 -8.99
C ASP A 49 -8.27 -7.09 -9.61
N MET A 50 -7.56 -5.95 -9.57
CA MET A 50 -8.02 -4.70 -10.17
C MET A 50 -6.84 -3.90 -10.74
N ASP A 51 -7.09 -3.24 -11.87
CA ASP A 51 -6.24 -2.16 -12.40
C ASP A 51 -7.07 -0.87 -12.38
N ILE A 52 -6.66 0.08 -11.55
CA ILE A 52 -7.41 1.29 -11.28
C ILE A 52 -6.61 2.53 -11.70
N ARG A 53 -7.34 3.51 -12.21
CA ARG A 53 -6.83 4.85 -12.45
C ARG A 53 -7.38 5.80 -11.38
N SER A 54 -6.51 6.59 -10.76
CA SER A 54 -6.91 7.65 -9.84
C SER A 54 -6.07 8.91 -10.04
N GLU A 55 -6.18 9.88 -9.13
CA GLU A 55 -5.38 11.09 -9.18
C GLU A 55 -3.88 10.78 -9.25
N ARG A 56 -3.19 11.67 -9.97
CA ARG A 56 -1.75 11.58 -10.19
C ARG A 56 -1.04 11.92 -8.89
N THR A 57 -0.37 10.95 -8.30
CA THR A 57 0.50 11.19 -7.15
C THR A 57 1.96 10.97 -7.53
N CYS A 58 2.86 11.69 -6.87
CA CYS A 58 4.29 11.70 -7.16
C CYS A 58 5.09 11.20 -5.95
N LYS A 59 6.11 10.39 -6.20
CA LYS A 59 7.04 9.88 -5.18
C LYS A 59 8.47 10.01 -5.64
N TYR A 60 9.34 10.41 -4.72
CA TYR A 60 10.78 10.41 -4.93
C TYR A 60 11.33 9.00 -4.73
N ILE A 61 11.90 8.42 -5.77
CA ILE A 61 12.47 7.07 -5.73
C ILE A 61 13.96 7.18 -5.46
N LYS A 62 14.38 6.87 -4.23
CA LYS A 62 15.77 7.03 -3.75
C LYS A 62 16.80 6.37 -4.67
N ILE A 63 16.56 5.14 -5.12
CA ILE A 63 17.51 4.40 -5.96
C ILE A 63 17.65 4.99 -7.38
N LYS A 64 16.66 5.74 -7.85
CA LYS A 64 16.69 6.45 -9.15
C LYS A 64 17.09 7.92 -9.00
N LYS A 65 17.17 8.43 -7.77
CA LYS A 65 17.42 9.83 -7.42
C LYS A 65 16.51 10.82 -8.16
N SER A 66 15.26 10.42 -8.42
CA SER A 66 14.30 11.21 -9.21
C SER A 66 12.87 10.97 -8.75
N SER A 67 12.00 11.94 -9.06
CA SER A 67 10.57 11.90 -8.77
C SER A 67 9.79 11.30 -9.93
N TYR A 68 8.92 10.34 -9.62
CA TYR A 68 8.05 9.69 -10.58
C TYR A 68 6.61 9.82 -10.12
N CYS A 69 5.72 10.04 -11.07
CA CYS A 69 4.31 10.17 -10.79
C CYS A 69 3.51 9.17 -11.61
N SER A 70 2.41 8.69 -11.04
CA SER A 70 1.50 7.84 -11.77
C SER A 70 0.05 8.09 -11.35
N SER A 71 -0.85 7.77 -12.27
CA SER A 71 -2.28 7.64 -12.02
C SER A 71 -2.72 6.17 -11.95
N TRP A 72 -1.84 5.23 -12.29
CA TRP A 72 -2.14 3.81 -12.45
C TRP A 72 -1.71 2.98 -11.25
N ARG A 73 -2.58 2.07 -10.82
CA ARG A 73 -2.40 1.25 -9.63
C ARG A 73 -2.98 -0.15 -9.88
N PHE A 74 -2.18 -1.16 -9.58
CA PHE A 74 -2.67 -2.53 -9.46
C PHE A 74 -3.07 -2.81 -8.02
N VAL A 75 -4.12 -3.60 -7.84
CA VAL A 75 -4.60 -4.06 -6.53
C VAL A 75 -4.64 -5.57 -6.50
N TRP A 76 -4.10 -6.15 -5.44
CA TRP A 76 -4.26 -7.56 -5.09
C TRP A 76 -4.92 -7.71 -3.73
N LYS A 77 -5.81 -8.68 -3.57
CA LYS A 77 -6.30 -9.18 -2.29
C LYS A 77 -5.47 -10.41 -1.93
N ARG A 78 -4.63 -10.28 -0.91
CA ARG A 78 -3.79 -11.36 -0.38
C ARG A 78 -4.10 -11.51 1.09
N ASP A 79 -4.56 -12.69 1.48
CA ASP A 79 -5.06 -12.96 2.83
C ASP A 79 -6.12 -11.89 3.21
N ASP A 80 -5.99 -11.31 4.41
CA ASP A 80 -6.86 -10.23 4.87
C ASP A 80 -6.43 -8.82 4.41
N LEU A 81 -5.44 -8.70 3.53
CA LEU A 81 -4.88 -7.42 3.09
C LEU A 81 -5.16 -7.13 1.62
N TYR A 82 -5.52 -5.88 1.33
CA TYR A 82 -5.49 -5.32 0.00
C TYR A 82 -4.14 -4.65 -0.20
N TRP A 83 -3.34 -5.17 -1.12
CA TRP A 83 -2.09 -4.58 -1.56
C TRP A 83 -2.34 -3.70 -2.77
N MET A 84 -1.83 -2.48 -2.73
CA MET A 84 -1.86 -1.56 -3.85
C MET A 84 -0.44 -1.26 -4.30
N VAL A 85 -0.20 -1.39 -5.59
CA VAL A 85 1.07 -1.07 -6.22
C VAL A 85 0.83 0.00 -7.26
N GLN A 86 1.33 1.20 -6.99
CA GLN A 86 1.35 2.27 -7.98
C GLN A 86 2.50 2.03 -8.94
N TYR A 87 2.26 2.16 -10.25
CA TYR A 87 3.26 1.82 -11.27
C TYR A 87 3.30 2.83 -12.41
N LYS A 88 4.47 3.03 -13.03
CA LYS A 88 4.66 3.84 -14.25
C LYS A 88 5.46 3.04 -15.27
N GLY A 89 4.85 2.71 -16.41
CA GLY A 89 5.40 1.68 -17.29
C GLY A 89 5.45 0.35 -16.53
N SER A 90 6.60 -0.32 -16.52
CA SER A 90 6.79 -1.51 -15.67
C SER A 90 7.34 -1.19 -14.27
N MET A 91 7.61 0.07 -13.93
CA MET A 91 8.30 0.42 -12.69
C MET A 91 7.32 0.70 -11.54
N ILE A 92 7.58 0.12 -10.37
CA ILE A 92 6.89 0.44 -9.12
C ILE A 92 7.25 1.87 -8.69
N VAL A 93 6.24 2.70 -8.43
CA VAL A 93 6.37 4.07 -7.93
C VAL A 93 6.14 4.11 -6.42
N ASP A 94 5.11 3.42 -5.95
CA ASP A 94 4.79 3.30 -4.52
C ASP A 94 4.12 1.95 -4.26
N THR A 95 4.18 1.50 -3.00
CA THR A 95 3.33 0.38 -2.57
C THR A 95 2.71 0.70 -1.21
N LYS A 96 1.45 0.31 -1.06
CA LYS A 96 0.68 0.44 0.18
C LYS A 96 -0.12 -0.84 0.39
N TRP A 97 -0.59 -1.07 1.60
CA TRP A 97 -1.56 -2.11 1.88
C TRP A 97 -2.65 -1.56 2.81
N THR A 98 -3.80 -2.22 2.90
CA THR A 98 -4.82 -1.90 3.90
C THR A 98 -5.68 -3.13 4.18
N ARG A 99 -6.25 -3.24 5.38
CA ARG A 99 -7.25 -4.27 5.69
C ARG A 99 -8.61 -3.96 5.07
N PHE A 100 -8.89 -2.68 4.81
CA PHE A 100 -10.20 -2.20 4.39
C PHE A 100 -10.21 -1.86 2.91
N LYS A 101 -11.13 -2.47 2.16
CA LYS A 101 -11.29 -2.17 0.72
C LYS A 101 -11.55 -0.69 0.46
N ASN A 102 -12.29 -0.02 1.35
CA ASN A 102 -12.58 1.42 1.23
C ASN A 102 -11.37 2.31 1.57
N GLY A 103 -10.41 1.82 2.36
CA GLY A 103 -9.14 2.51 2.58
C GLY A 103 -8.29 2.63 1.30
N LEU A 104 -8.65 1.91 0.24
CA LEU A 104 -8.09 2.09 -1.10
C LEU A 104 -8.70 3.27 -1.88
N LYS A 105 -9.75 3.91 -1.36
CA LYS A 105 -10.40 5.10 -1.95
C LYS A 105 -10.05 6.37 -1.19
N ASP A 106 -10.06 6.31 0.14
CA ASP A 106 -9.99 7.51 0.99
C ASP A 106 -8.60 8.17 1.05
N GLU A 107 -7.55 7.50 0.57
CA GLU A 107 -6.19 8.05 0.50
C GLU A 107 -5.74 8.44 -0.92
N PHE A 108 -6.67 8.51 -1.88
CA PHE A 108 -6.34 8.52 -3.31
C PHE A 108 -7.16 9.45 -4.20
#